data_AF-W2CSP4-F1
#
_entry.id   AF-W2CSP4-F1
#
_cell.length_a   1.000
_cell.length_b   1.000
_cell.length_c   1.000
_cell.angle_alpha   90.00
_cell.angle_beta   90.00
_cell.angle_gamma   90.00
#
_symmetry.space_group_name_H-M   'P 1'
#
loop_
_entity.id
_entity.type
_entity.pdbx_description
1 polymer ?
#
loop_
_entity_poly.entity_id
_entity_poly.type
_entity_poly.pdbx_seq_one_letter_code
_entity_poly.pdbx_strand_id
1 'polypeptide(L)'
;MPYFNKIRSLLERVPGITVVEPKRVDECCGFGGLFAVEESEVSACMGRDKVKDHMSTGAEYITGADSSCLMHMNGVIEREHYP
;
A
#
# COMPACT_ATOMS: atom_id res chain seq x y z
N MET A 1 -21.93 10.67 1.00
CA MET A 1 -22.03 9.40 0.24
C MET A 1 -21.25 8.33 0.98
N PRO A 2 -21.77 7.10 1.17
CA PRO A 2 -20.98 6.02 1.74
C PRO A 2 -19.86 5.62 0.78
N TYR A 3 -18.65 5.45 1.31
CA TYR A 3 -17.49 4.96 0.57
C TYR A 3 -17.69 3.47 0.28
N PHE A 4 -17.74 3.10 -1.00
CA PHE A 4 -17.90 1.70 -1.43
C PHE A 4 -16.62 1.18 -2.09
N ASN A 5 -15.94 0.26 -1.41
CA ASN A 5 -14.73 -0.38 -1.91
C ASN A 5 -15.08 -1.76 -2.52
N LYS A 6 -15.12 -1.81 -3.86
CA LYS A 6 -15.43 -3.04 -4.62
C LYS A 6 -14.50 -4.20 -4.29
N ILE A 7 -13.21 -3.94 -4.09
CA ILE A 7 -12.20 -4.97 -3.85
C ILE A 7 -12.40 -5.58 -2.47
N ARG A 8 -12.58 -4.73 -1.45
CA ARG A 8 -12.87 -5.19 -0.09
C ARG A 8 -14.14 -6.04 -0.04
N SER A 9 -15.23 -5.58 -0.66
CA SER A 9 -16.48 -6.34 -0.68
C SER A 9 -16.38 -7.69 -1.40
N LEU A 10 -15.44 -7.84 -2.33
CA LEU A 10 -15.15 -9.13 -2.97
C LEU A 10 -14.33 -10.03 -2.04
N LEU A 11 -13.29 -9.48 -1.39
CA LEU A 11 -12.43 -10.20 -0.46
C LEU A 11 -13.20 -10.70 0.77
N GLU A 12 -14.13 -9.92 1.30
CA GLU A 12 -14.98 -10.33 2.44
C GLU A 12 -15.84 -11.58 2.15
N ARG A 13 -15.98 -11.99 0.88
CA ARG A 13 -16.70 -13.22 0.49
C ARG A 13 -15.79 -14.44 0.37
N VAL A 14 -14.48 -14.28 0.47
CA VAL A 14 -13.51 -15.38 0.39
C VAL A 14 -13.29 -15.96 1.78
N PRO A 15 -13.56 -17.26 2.00
CA PRO A 15 -13.33 -17.89 3.30
C PRO A 15 -11.85 -17.92 3.69
N GLY A 16 -11.55 -17.65 4.96
CA GLY A 16 -10.19 -17.78 5.50
C GLY A 16 -9.29 -16.57 5.32
N ILE A 17 -9.79 -15.46 4.77
CA ILE A 17 -9.04 -14.20 4.71
C ILE A 17 -9.62 -13.16 5.66
N THR A 18 -8.73 -12.36 6.26
CA THR A 18 -9.09 -11.21 7.09
C THR A 18 -8.55 -9.96 6.42
N VAL A 19 -9.43 -9.02 6.10
CA VAL A 19 -9.02 -7.73 5.52
C VAL A 19 -8.85 -6.73 6.65
N VAL A 20 -7.63 -6.22 6.81
CA VAL A 20 -7.30 -5.13 7.71
C VAL A 20 -6.89 -3.90 6.90
N GLU A 21 -7.09 -2.72 7.48
CA GLU A 21 -6.80 -1.46 6.82
C GLU A 21 -5.78 -0.65 7.64
N PRO A 22 -4.81 0.01 6.97
CA PRO A 22 -3.87 0.91 7.63
C PRO A 22 -4.60 2.13 8.19
N LYS A 23 -3.96 2.85 9.11
CA LYS A 23 -4.57 4.04 9.72
C LYS A 23 -4.90 5.11 8.67
N ARG A 24 -4.03 5.25 7.65
CA ARG A 24 -4.21 6.17 6.52
C ARG A 24 -4.55 5.40 5.24
N VAL A 25 -5.83 5.07 5.08
CA VAL A 25 -6.34 4.28 3.95
C VAL A 25 -6.15 4.95 2.59
N ASP A 26 -6.23 6.28 2.55
CA ASP A 26 -6.18 7.12 1.33
C ASP A 26 -4.79 7.67 1.02
N GLU A 27 -3.78 7.34 1.82
CA GLU A 27 -2.41 7.81 1.59
C GLU A 27 -1.81 7.20 0.32
N CYS A 28 -1.20 8.06 -0.51
CA CYS A 28 -0.55 7.67 -1.76
C CYS A 28 0.78 6.96 -1.50
N CYS A 29 1.17 6.00 -2.36
CA CYS A 29 2.45 5.31 -2.25
C CYS A 29 3.65 6.14 -2.74
N GLY A 30 3.43 7.26 -3.45
CA GLY A 30 4.49 8.10 -4.01
C GLY A 30 4.90 7.81 -5.46
N PHE A 31 4.43 6.73 -6.10
CA PHE A 31 4.87 6.32 -7.45
C PHE A 31 4.13 7.00 -8.62
N GLY A 32 3.87 8.31 -8.51
CA GLY A 32 3.04 9.08 -9.45
C GLY A 32 3.73 9.50 -10.75
N GLY A 33 4.46 8.61 -11.43
CA GLY A 33 5.11 8.92 -12.72
C GLY A 33 6.21 9.99 -12.60
N LEU A 34 6.02 11.16 -13.23
CA LEU A 34 7.02 12.25 -13.23
C LEU A 34 7.38 12.69 -11.80
N PHE A 35 6.40 12.74 -10.90
CA PHE A 35 6.64 13.07 -9.49
C PHE A 35 7.70 12.16 -8.85
N ALA A 36 7.65 10.86 -9.12
CA ALA A 36 8.61 9.91 -8.54
C ALA A 36 10.04 10.10 -9.06
N VAL A 37 10.18 10.76 -10.23
CA VAL A 37 11.48 11.05 -10.86
C VAL A 37 12.01 12.40 -10.37
N GLU A 38 11.17 13.44 -10.39
CA GLU A 38 11.57 14.79 -9.97
C GLU A 38 11.76 14.89 -8.45
N GLU A 39 10.87 14.28 -7.68
CA GLU A 39 10.84 14.33 -6.21
C GLU A 39 11.15 12.95 -5.61
N SER A 40 12.24 12.34 -6.07
CA SER A 40 12.60 10.96 -5.71
C SER A 40 12.73 10.70 -4.21
N GLU A 41 13.27 11.67 -3.45
CA GLU A 41 13.40 11.54 -1.99
C GLU A 41 12.04 11.56 -1.29
N VAL A 42 11.13 12.42 -1.75
CA VAL A 42 9.77 12.52 -1.21
C VAL A 42 8.98 11.26 -1.55
N SER A 43 9.06 10.79 -2.79
CA SER A 43 8.47 9.52 -3.22
C SER A 43 8.92 8.35 -2.34
N ALA A 44 10.24 8.24 -2.10
CA ALA A 44 10.78 7.19 -1.24
C ALA A 44 10.31 7.32 0.23
N CYS A 45 10.20 8.55 0.75
CA CYS A 45 9.67 8.81 2.08
C CYS A 45 8.21 8.35 2.20
N MET A 46 7.36 8.71 1.23
CA MET A 46 5.97 8.28 1.17
C MET A 46 5.83 6.76 1.10
N GLY A 47 6.64 6.09 0.27
CA GLY A 47 6.65 4.64 0.17
C GLY A 47 7.00 3.96 1.50
N ARG A 48 8.03 4.44 2.20
CA ARG A 48 8.41 3.93 3.54
C ARG A 48 7.29 4.10 4.56
N ASP A 49 6.68 5.28 4.61
CA ASP A 49 5.62 5.57 5.56
C ASP A 49 4.38 4.71 5.30
N LYS A 50 4.04 4.50 4.02
CA LYS A 50 2.93 3.64 3.62
C LYS A 50 3.17 2.18 4.01
N VAL A 51 4.37 1.65 3.73
CA VAL A 51 4.73 0.27 4.10
C VAL A 51 4.70 0.09 5.62
N LYS A 52 5.24 1.03 6.40
CA LYS A 52 5.19 0.98 7.87
C LYS A 52 3.76 1.00 8.40
N ASP A 53 2.87 1.81 7.82
CA ASP A 53 1.46 1.84 8.21
C ASP A 53 0.77 0.50 7.91
N HIS A 54 1.06 -0.12 6.74
CA HIS A 54 0.60 -1.47 6.43
C HIS A 54 1.15 -2.51 7.41
N MET A 55 2.44 -2.49 7.74
CA MET A 55 3.05 -3.40 8.72
C MET A 55 2.40 -3.26 10.11
N SER A 56 2.00 -2.04 10.50
CA SER A 56 1.35 -1.80 11.79
C SER A 56 -0.01 -2.50 11.95
N THR A 57 -0.63 -2.90 10.84
CA THR A 57 -1.89 -3.66 10.85
C THR A 57 -1.72 -5.13 11.19
N GLY A 58 -0.48 -5.66 11.12
CA GLY A 58 -0.20 -7.09 11.24
C GLY A 58 -0.60 -7.92 10.00
N ALA A 59 -0.88 -7.27 8.87
CA ALA A 59 -1.17 -7.97 7.61
C ALA A 59 0.05 -8.73 7.10
N GLU A 60 -0.16 -9.98 6.68
CA GLU A 60 0.87 -10.81 6.04
C GLU A 60 1.08 -10.45 4.56
N TYR A 61 0.07 -9.88 3.91
CA TYR A 61 0.11 -9.54 2.48
C TYR A 61 -0.49 -8.16 2.24
N ILE A 62 0.14 -7.40 1.34
CA ILE A 62 -0.40 -6.14 0.80
C ILE A 62 -1.00 -6.44 -0.57
N THR A 63 -2.24 -6.00 -0.79
CA THR A 63 -2.94 -6.15 -2.08
C THR A 63 -3.57 -4.84 -2.52
N GLY A 64 -3.73 -4.65 -3.82
CA GLY A 64 -4.23 -3.41 -4.40
C GLY A 64 -4.55 -3.55 -5.89
N ALA A 65 -5.23 -2.55 -6.44
CA ALA A 65 -5.63 -2.54 -7.85
C ALA A 65 -4.50 -2.10 -8.80
N ASP A 66 -3.51 -1.38 -8.28
CA ASP A 66 -2.48 -0.74 -9.08
C ASP A 66 -1.13 -1.44 -8.89
N SER A 67 -0.65 -2.07 -9.95
CA SER A 67 0.62 -2.81 -9.94
C SER A 67 1.82 -1.91 -9.70
N SER A 68 1.75 -0.65 -10.12
CA SER A 68 2.86 0.29 -9.96
C SER A 68 3.06 0.69 -8.49
N CYS A 69 1.96 0.87 -7.75
CA CYS A 69 1.97 1.08 -6.30
C CYS A 69 2.53 -0.14 -5.57
N LEU A 70 2.10 -1.35 -5.95
CA LEU A 70 2.60 -2.60 -5.36
C LEU A 70 4.09 -2.80 -5.64
N MET A 71 4.54 -2.54 -6.86
CA MET A 71 5.96 -2.60 -7.24
C MET A 71 6.79 -1.61 -6.43
N HIS A 72 6.32 -0.37 -6.25
CA HIS A 72 7.03 0.63 -5.48
C HIS A 72 7.16 0.22 -4.01
N MET A 73 6.06 -0.22 -3.38
CA MET A 73 6.09 -0.71 -1.99
C MET A 73 6.99 -1.94 -1.84
N ASN A 74 6.93 -2.89 -2.78
CA ASN A 74 7.83 -4.05 -2.77
C ASN A 74 9.31 -3.64 -2.87
N GLY A 75 9.64 -2.70 -3.76
CA GLY A 75 11.00 -2.18 -3.86
C GLY A 75 11.49 -1.43 -2.60
N VAL A 76 10.57 -0.83 -1.85
CA VAL A 76 10.87 -0.26 -0.52
C VAL A 76 11.13 -1.36 0.51
N ILE A 77 10.27 -2.39 0.56
CA ILE A 77 10.41 -3.54 1.47
C ILE A 77 11.77 -4.22 1.26
N GLU A 78 12.13 -4.51 0.01
CA GLU A 78 13.40 -5.15 -0.33
C GLU A 78 14.61 -4.31 0.06
N ARG A 79 14.56 -2.99 -0.16
CA ARG A 79 15.67 -2.08 0.12
C ARG A 79 15.89 -1.86 1.62
N GLU A 80 14.82 -1.79 2.40
CA GLU A 80 14.87 -1.54 3.85
C GLU A 80 14.98 -2.84 4.67
N HIS A 81 14.93 -4.01 4.02
CA HIS A 81 14.90 -5.33 4.64
C HIS A 81 13.74 -5.49 5.63
N TYR A 82 12.55 -5.00 5.25
CA TYR A 82 11.34 -5.22 6.02
C TYR A 82 10.83 -6.66 5.84
N PRO A 83 10.15 -7.21 6.87
CA PRO A 83 9.60 -8.56 6.85
C PRO A 83 8.47 -8.71 5.83
#